data_AF-A0AB73B8X1-F1
#
_entry.id   AF-A0AB73B8X1-F1
#
_cell.length_a   1.000
_cell.length_b   1.000
_cell.length_c   1.000
_cell.angle_alpha   90.00
_cell.angle_beta   90.00
_cell.angle_gamma   90.00
#
_symmetry.space_group_name_H-M   'P 1'
#
loop_
_entity.id
_entity.type
_entity.pdbx_description
1 polymer ?
#
loop_
_entity_poly.entity_id
_entity_poly.type
_entity_poly.pdbx_seq_one_letter_code
_entity_poly.pdbx_strand_id
1 'polypeptide(L)'
;MTSAPPSASTASAQPTPGGDQEVISAKGLATGKVGLIGAVVIGISCIAPTYTLTSGLGPTISAVGEFVPAVLLLGFLPMLLVAFAYRELNNAVPDSGTSFTWATKAFGPWVGWMGG
;
A
#
# COMPACT_ATOMS: atom_id res chain seq x y z
N MET A 1 -13.22 45.68 43.27
CA MET A 1 -14.62 45.40 42.85
C MET A 1 -14.63 45.43 41.31
N THR A 2 -14.13 44.40 40.63
CA THR A 2 -14.87 43.27 40.03
C THR A 2 -16.26 43.62 39.48
N SER A 3 -16.41 43.49 38.16
CA SER A 3 -17.60 43.11 37.37
C SER A 3 -17.42 43.66 35.94
N ALA A 4 -17.80 43.05 34.83
CA ALA A 4 -17.96 41.68 34.32
C ALA A 4 -18.19 41.87 32.79
N PRO A 5 -17.83 40.93 31.90
CA PRO A 5 -18.06 41.07 30.45
C PRO A 5 -19.55 40.83 30.06
N PRO A 6 -20.01 41.32 28.88
CA PRO A 6 -21.37 41.08 28.41
C PRO A 6 -21.59 39.61 27.96
N SER A 7 -22.67 39.01 28.45
CA SER A 7 -23.17 37.69 28.04
C SER A 7 -23.50 37.66 26.54
N ALA A 8 -22.87 36.74 25.81
CA ALA A 8 -23.32 36.33 24.48
C ALA A 8 -23.76 34.86 24.54
N SER A 9 -24.94 34.63 23.97
CA SER A 9 -25.77 33.43 24.00
C SER A 9 -25.04 32.08 23.96
N THR A 10 -25.45 31.22 24.90
CA THR A 10 -25.36 29.77 24.85
C THR A 10 -25.86 29.25 23.49
N ALA A 11 -24.94 28.81 22.63
CA ALA A 11 -25.28 28.03 21.45
C ALA A 11 -25.61 26.61 21.92
N SER A 12 -26.90 26.33 22.04
CA SER A 12 -27.47 25.01 22.28
C SER A 12 -26.99 24.03 21.20
N ALA A 13 -26.14 23.07 21.58
CA ALA A 13 -25.84 21.92 20.75
C ALA A 13 -27.08 21.02 20.69
N GLN A 14 -27.80 21.08 19.57
CA GLN A 14 -28.93 20.20 19.30
C GLN A 14 -28.40 18.97 18.53
N PRO A 15 -28.47 17.74 19.09
CA PRO A 15 -28.16 16.54 18.33
C PRO A 15 -29.35 16.24 17.42
N THR A 16 -29.13 16.25 16.11
CA THR A 16 -30.13 15.75 15.16
C THR A 16 -29.95 14.24 15.05
N PRO A 17 -30.96 13.42 15.41
CA PRO A 17 -30.91 11.99 15.18
C PRO A 17 -31.24 11.76 13.70
N GLY A 18 -30.22 11.45 12.91
CA GLY A 18 -30.33 11.34 11.46
C GLY A 18 -29.44 10.23 10.92
N GLY A 19 -29.94 9.00 11.05
CA GLY A 19 -29.63 7.88 10.16
C GLY A 19 -28.20 7.34 10.21
N ASP A 20 -28.06 6.16 10.82
CA ASP A 20 -27.07 5.15 10.45
C ASP A 20 -27.29 4.70 8.99
N GLN A 21 -27.02 5.60 8.06
CA GLN A 21 -26.74 5.27 6.67
C GLN A 21 -25.25 5.49 6.51
N GLU A 22 -24.49 4.54 7.07
CA GLU A 22 -23.16 4.24 6.59
C GLU A 22 -23.32 3.86 5.11
N VAL A 23 -23.38 4.88 4.26
CA VAL A 23 -23.17 4.72 2.84
C VAL A 23 -21.72 4.27 2.76
N ILE A 24 -21.53 2.95 2.75
CA ILE A 24 -20.35 2.31 2.19
C ILE A 24 -20.34 2.75 0.72
N SER A 25 -19.86 3.97 0.48
CA SER A 25 -19.47 4.44 -0.82
C SER A 25 -18.51 3.38 -1.31
N ALA A 26 -18.90 2.64 -2.34
CA ALA A 26 -18.16 1.50 -2.87
C ALA A 26 -16.69 1.90 -3.04
N LYS A 27 -15.88 1.55 -2.04
CA LYS A 27 -14.54 2.11 -1.87
C LYS A 27 -13.63 1.32 -2.80
N GLY A 28 -13.37 1.88 -3.96
CA GLY A 28 -12.56 1.25 -4.98
C GLY A 28 -12.55 2.06 -6.27
N LEU A 29 -11.60 1.76 -7.14
CA LEU A 29 -11.63 2.22 -8.52
C LEU A 29 -12.94 1.75 -9.16
N ALA A 30 -13.62 2.61 -9.92
CA ALA A 30 -14.81 2.20 -10.66
C ALA A 30 -14.46 1.01 -11.56
N THR A 31 -15.35 0.00 -11.59
CA THR A 31 -15.12 -1.28 -12.26
C THR A 31 -14.62 -1.08 -13.70
N GLY A 32 -13.48 -1.69 -14.03
CA GLY A 32 -12.90 -1.66 -15.38
C GLY A 32 -12.12 -0.39 -15.75
N LYS A 33 -11.93 0.59 -14.84
CA LYS A 33 -11.18 1.83 -15.15
C LYS A 33 -9.67 1.65 -15.19
N VAL A 34 -9.12 0.66 -14.49
CA VAL A 34 -7.71 0.28 -14.57
C VAL A 34 -7.63 -1.14 -15.10
N GLY A 35 -7.31 -1.28 -16.39
CA GLY A 35 -7.01 -2.58 -16.99
C GLY A 35 -5.62 -3.08 -16.61
N LEU A 36 -5.28 -4.30 -17.03
CA LEU A 36 -3.98 -4.94 -16.76
C LEU A 36 -2.79 -4.03 -17.11
N ILE A 37 -2.84 -3.38 -18.28
CA ILE A 37 -1.77 -2.50 -18.75
C ILE A 37 -1.60 -1.29 -17.81
N GLY A 38 -2.72 -0.67 -17.39
CA GLY A 38 -2.69 0.45 -16.46
C GLY A 38 -2.14 0.05 -15.09
N ALA A 39 -2.54 -1.11 -14.58
CA ALA A 39 -2.03 -1.66 -13.32
C ALA A 39 -0.52 -1.97 -13.40
N VAL A 40 -0.06 -2.53 -14.52
CA VAL A 40 1.36 -2.81 -14.76
C VAL A 40 2.19 -1.53 -14.80
N VAL A 41 1.73 -0.49 -15.52
CA VAL A 41 2.43 0.80 -15.59
C VAL A 41 2.53 1.46 -14.22
N ILE A 42 1.45 1.43 -13.42
CA ILE A 42 1.46 1.94 -12.04
C ILE A 42 2.47 1.17 -11.18
N GLY A 43 2.46 -0.17 -11.27
CA GLY A 43 3.40 -1.02 -10.54
C GLY A 43 4.87 -0.76 -10.90
N ILE A 44 5.19 -0.69 -12.19
CA ILE A 44 6.55 -0.41 -12.67
C ILE A 44 7.01 0.99 -12.21
N SER A 45 6.12 1.98 -12.26
CA SER A 45 6.42 3.34 -11.82
C SER A 45 6.76 3.39 -10.32
N CYS A 46 6.07 2.60 -9.50
CA CYS A 46 6.29 2.54 -8.06
C CYS A 46 7.65 1.88 -7.69
N ILE A 47 8.07 0.88 -8.46
CA ILE A 47 9.32 0.15 -8.23
C ILE A 47 10.53 0.88 -8.83
N ALA A 48 10.31 1.71 -9.86
CA ALA A 48 11.32 2.49 -10.58
C ALA A 48 12.59 1.66 -10.88
N PRO A 49 12.48 0.50 -11.57
CA PRO A 49 13.56 -0.46 -11.70
C PRO A 49 14.82 0.14 -12.34
N THR A 50 14.65 1.08 -13.27
CA THR A 50 15.75 1.76 -13.96
C THR A 50 16.59 2.63 -13.02
N TYR A 51 15.97 3.26 -12.00
CA TYR A 51 16.68 4.12 -11.06
C TYR A 51 17.67 3.30 -10.23
N THR A 52 17.17 2.25 -9.59
CA THR A 52 17.98 1.35 -8.75
C THR A 52 18.97 0.55 -9.58
N LEU A 53 18.64 0.19 -10.82
CA LEU A 53 19.56 -0.53 -11.70
C LEU A 53 20.73 0.35 -12.15
N THR A 54 20.47 1.62 -12.49
CA THR A 54 21.52 2.58 -12.87
C THR A 54 22.49 2.81 -11.70
N SER A 55 21.98 2.95 -10.48
CA SER A 55 22.83 3.14 -9.29
C SER A 55 23.55 1.85 -8.88
N GLY A 56 22.90 0.68 -9.00
CA GLY A 56 23.44 -0.60 -8.54
C GLY A 56 24.43 -1.27 -9.51
N LEU A 57 24.33 -1.00 -10.82
CA LEU A 57 25.17 -1.68 -11.82
C LEU A 57 26.66 -1.39 -11.67
N GLY A 58 27.05 -0.14 -11.38
CA GLY A 58 28.46 0.25 -11.26
C GLY A 58 29.22 -0.59 -10.22
N PRO A 59 28.77 -0.61 -8.94
CA PRO A 59 29.36 -1.46 -7.92
C PRO A 59 29.28 -2.97 -8.23
N THR A 60 28.18 -3.41 -8.84
CA THR A 60 27.99 -4.84 -9.16
C THR A 60 29.01 -5.30 -10.22
N ILE A 61 29.19 -4.52 -11.29
CA ILE A 61 30.20 -4.80 -12.33
C ILE A 61 31.60 -4.81 -11.74
N SER A 62 31.90 -3.90 -10.81
CA SER A 62 33.21 -3.85 -10.15
C SER A 62 33.51 -5.11 -9.30
N ALA A 63 32.50 -5.81 -8.80
CA ALA A 63 32.68 -6.98 -7.94
C ALA A 63 32.68 -8.32 -8.70
N VAL A 64 31.80 -8.46 -9.70
CA VAL A 64 31.58 -9.74 -10.43
C VAL A 64 31.91 -9.69 -11.92
N GLY A 65 32.24 -8.52 -12.47
CA GLY A 65 32.72 -8.38 -13.85
C GLY A 65 31.72 -8.92 -14.88
N GLU A 66 32.17 -9.85 -15.73
CA GLU A 66 31.32 -10.45 -16.79
C GLU A 66 30.19 -11.34 -16.26
N PHE A 67 30.21 -11.72 -14.97
CA PHE A 67 29.16 -12.55 -14.37
C PHE A 67 27.95 -11.75 -13.86
N VAL A 68 27.93 -10.43 -14.03
CA VAL A 68 26.78 -9.55 -13.71
C VAL A 68 25.43 -10.09 -14.23
N PRO A 69 25.28 -10.50 -15.51
CA PRO A 69 24.02 -11.08 -15.99
C PRO A 69 23.63 -12.36 -15.23
N ALA A 70 24.58 -13.19 -14.84
CA ALA A 70 24.29 -14.40 -14.05
C ALA A 70 23.79 -14.06 -12.64
N VAL A 71 24.39 -13.05 -11.99
CA VAL A 71 23.97 -12.58 -10.65
C VAL A 71 22.59 -11.92 -10.68
N LEU A 72 22.28 -11.14 -11.73
CA LEU A 72 20.94 -10.57 -11.90
C LEU A 72 19.88 -11.65 -12.07
N LEU A 73 20.17 -12.71 -12.83
CA LEU A 73 19.26 -13.86 -12.96
C LEU A 73 19.11 -14.63 -11.65
N LEU A 74 20.20 -14.81 -10.90
CA LEU A 74 20.17 -15.44 -9.58
C LEU A 74 19.30 -14.65 -8.60
N GLY A 75 19.39 -13.32 -8.60
CA GLY A 75 18.56 -12.44 -7.76
C GLY A 75 17.10 -12.35 -8.22
N PHE A 76 16.83 -12.58 -9.52
CA PHE A 76 15.47 -12.60 -10.06
C PHE A 76 14.68 -13.83 -9.61
N LEU A 77 15.33 -14.98 -9.46
CA LEU A 77 14.69 -16.23 -9.08
C LEU A 77 13.89 -16.16 -7.75
N PRO A 78 14.45 -15.69 -6.62
CA PRO A 78 13.69 -15.52 -5.39
C PRO A 78 12.55 -14.50 -5.53
N MET A 79 12.73 -13.44 -6.33
CA MET A 79 11.65 -12.48 -6.57
C MET A 79 10.51 -13.07 -7.39
N LEU A 80 10.78 -13.99 -8.31
CA LEU A 80 9.73 -14.74 -9.01
C LEU A 80 8.92 -15.62 -8.06
N LEU A 81 9.59 -16.33 -7.14
CA LEU A 81 8.92 -17.15 -6.12
C LEU A 81 7.98 -16.30 -5.26
N VAL A 82 8.46 -15.14 -4.82
CA VAL A 82 7.67 -14.17 -4.06
C VAL A 82 6.49 -13.65 -4.88
N ALA A 83 6.70 -13.30 -6.16
CA ALA A 83 5.63 -12.84 -7.05
C ALA A 83 4.54 -13.89 -7.25
N PHE A 84 4.89 -15.18 -7.38
CA PHE A 84 3.91 -16.26 -7.44
C PHE A 84 3.15 -16.44 -6.12
N ALA A 85 3.84 -16.37 -4.98
CA ALA A 85 3.20 -16.40 -3.67
C ALA A 85 2.20 -15.25 -3.52
N TYR A 86 2.59 -14.02 -3.88
CA TYR A 86 1.67 -12.86 -3.88
C TYR A 86 0.52 -13.05 -4.86
N ARG A 87 0.75 -13.61 -6.05
CA ARG A 87 -0.33 -13.87 -7.02
C ARG A 87 -1.36 -14.85 -6.46
N GLU A 88 -0.90 -15.94 -5.86
CA GLU A 88 -1.78 -16.95 -5.26
C GLU A 88 -2.53 -16.40 -4.06
N LEU A 89 -1.82 -15.66 -3.20
CA LEU A 89 -2.39 -14.99 -2.04
C LEU A 89 -3.46 -13.97 -2.45
N ASN A 90 -3.16 -13.12 -3.44
CA ASN A 90 -4.06 -12.09 -3.97
C ASN A 90 -5.28 -12.67 -4.71
N ASN A 91 -5.19 -13.91 -5.20
CA ASN A 91 -6.35 -14.67 -5.71
C ASN A 91 -7.23 -15.22 -4.58
N ALA A 92 -6.62 -15.67 -3.48
CA ALA A 92 -7.34 -16.29 -2.35
C ALA A 92 -8.06 -15.27 -1.45
N VAL A 93 -7.52 -14.06 -1.29
CA VAL A 93 -8.14 -12.99 -0.49
C VAL A 93 -8.11 -11.67 -1.26
N PRO A 94 -9.15 -11.33 -2.04
CA PRO A 94 -9.18 -10.10 -2.82
C PRO A 94 -9.45 -8.87 -1.94
N ASP A 95 -8.51 -8.50 -1.07
CA ASP A 95 -8.56 -7.32 -0.20
C ASP A 95 -7.72 -6.17 -0.81
N SER A 96 -8.35 -5.03 -1.12
CA SER A 96 -7.76 -3.88 -1.86
C SER A 96 -6.82 -2.97 -1.03
N GLY A 97 -6.06 -3.54 -0.08
CA GLY A 97 -4.91 -2.85 0.52
C GLY A 97 -4.92 -2.79 2.04
N THR A 98 -3.98 -3.51 2.66
CA THR A 98 -2.69 -3.00 3.17
C THR A 98 -1.89 -4.22 3.64
N SER A 99 -0.55 -4.25 3.56
CA SER A 99 0.25 -5.35 4.14
C SER A 99 -0.15 -5.61 5.60
N PHE A 100 -0.54 -4.55 6.31
CA PHE A 100 -1.18 -4.58 7.62
C PHE A 100 -2.45 -5.45 7.68
N THR A 101 -3.40 -5.34 6.74
CA THR A 101 -4.62 -6.16 6.70
C THR A 101 -4.29 -7.64 6.53
N TRP A 102 -3.37 -7.97 5.61
CA TRP A 102 -2.95 -9.35 5.36
C TRP A 102 -2.22 -9.94 6.56
N ALA A 103 -1.24 -9.21 7.10
CA ALA A 103 -0.46 -9.63 8.26
C ALA A 103 -1.31 -9.71 9.53
N THR A 104 -2.25 -8.78 9.74
CA THR A 104 -3.18 -8.80 10.89
C THR A 104 -4.15 -9.98 10.79
N LYS A 105 -4.65 -10.29 9.60
CA LYS A 105 -5.61 -11.39 9.37
C LYS A 105 -4.95 -12.77 9.42
N ALA A 106 -3.68 -12.88 9.02
CA ALA A 106 -2.93 -14.13 9.02
C ALA A 106 -2.19 -14.42 10.35
N PHE A 107 -1.62 -13.40 11.01
CA PHE A 107 -0.71 -13.56 12.15
C PHE A 107 -1.10 -12.74 13.39
N GLY A 108 -2.14 -11.90 13.30
CA GLY A 108 -2.64 -11.08 14.40
C GLY A 108 -2.13 -9.63 14.39
N PRO A 109 -2.76 -8.73 15.16
CA PRO A 109 -2.57 -7.27 15.06
C PRO A 109 -1.14 -6.79 15.32
N TRP A 110 -0.38 -7.54 16.11
CA TRP A 110 0.99 -7.19 16.47
C TRP A 110 1.97 -7.35 15.30
N VAL A 111 1.82 -8.43 14.51
CA VAL A 111 2.60 -8.64 13.29
C VAL A 111 2.15 -7.70 12.18
N GLY A 112 0.85 -7.35 12.17
CA GLY A 112 0.33 -6.24 11.36
C GLY A 112 1.06 -4.93 11.62
N TRP A 113 1.17 -4.53 12.89
CA TRP A 113 1.85 -3.29 13.30
C TRP A 113 3.36 -3.28 13.02
N MET A 114 4.02 -4.44 13.03
CA MET A 114 5.44 -4.55 12.65
C MET A 114 5.66 -4.57 11.13
N GLY A 115 4.68 -5.06 10.37
CA GLY A 115 4.79 -5.28 8.92
C GLY A 115 4.19 -4.19 8.04
N GLY A 116 3.53 -3.19 8.62
CA GLY A 116 2.95 -2.03 7.93
C GLY A 116 3.34 -0.73 8.60
#